data_AF-A0A2V9A706-F1
#
_entry.id   AF-A0A2V9A706-F1
#
_cell.length_a   1.000
_cell.length_b   1.000
_cell.length_c   1.000
_cell.angle_alpha   90.00
_cell.angle_beta   90.00
_cell.angle_gamma   90.00
#
_symmetry.space_group_name_H-M   'P 1'
#
loop_
_entity.id
_entity.type
_entity.pdbx_description
1 polymer ?
#
loop_
_entity_poly.entity_id
_entity_poly.type
_entity_poly.pdbx_seq_one_letter_code
_entity_poly.pdbx_strand_id
1 'polypeptide(L)'
;MRIRNLAVAALGVAALCGASGCRKHARTAKVDPLLAAYDSEADWNDSTKMIPLGYQQAQGKRVFYQYCVWCHADSTPAGPSNRSNLTPVPALLDDGATLNAESDEYLGNIITLGGSALGKSAMMPPYGRTLSPEEIRSVIAFTRAIAQPPYQPPGRPGSQYSAR
;
A
#
# COMPACT_ATOMS: atom_id res chain seq x y z
N MET A 1 -9.95 62.75 74.53
CA MET A 1 -9.96 61.39 75.11
C MET A 1 -9.87 60.37 73.97
N ARG A 2 -8.78 59.58 73.93
CA ARG A 2 -8.52 58.33 73.18
C ARG A 2 -8.44 58.43 71.64
N ILE A 3 -7.24 58.50 71.03
CA ILE A 3 -6.25 57.43 70.74
C ILE A 3 -6.85 56.28 69.93
N ARG A 4 -6.32 56.02 68.70
CA ARG A 4 -5.58 54.80 68.32
C ARG A 4 -5.29 54.73 66.81
N ASN A 5 -3.99 54.76 66.50
CA ASN A 5 -3.39 54.24 65.26
C ASN A 5 -3.72 52.75 65.09
N LEU A 6 -3.84 52.29 63.84
CA LEU A 6 -3.53 50.93 63.44
C LEU A 6 -3.03 50.94 61.99
N ALA A 7 -1.73 50.70 61.86
CA ALA A 7 -1.06 50.43 60.60
C ALA A 7 -1.51 49.05 60.08
N VAL A 8 -1.83 48.95 58.80
CA VAL A 8 -1.98 47.68 58.09
C VAL A 8 -0.86 47.58 57.07
N ALA A 9 0.10 46.71 57.36
CA ALA A 9 1.15 46.31 56.44
C ALA A 9 0.53 45.42 55.35
N ALA A 10 0.49 45.90 54.11
CA ALA A 10 0.18 45.08 52.95
C ALA A 10 1.50 44.49 52.42
N LEU A 11 1.67 43.17 52.58
CA LEU A 11 2.74 42.41 51.93
C LEU A 11 2.60 42.56 50.41
N GLY A 12 3.63 43.14 49.78
CA GLY A 12 3.77 43.12 48.33
C GLY A 12 4.06 41.70 47.85
N VAL A 13 3.12 41.12 47.10
CA VAL A 13 3.36 39.90 46.33
C VAL A 13 4.15 40.30 45.08
N ALA A 14 5.45 40.00 45.09
CA ALA A 14 6.28 40.13 43.90
C ALA A 14 5.87 39.06 42.87
N ALA A 15 5.15 39.48 41.83
CA ALA A 15 4.83 38.65 40.68
C ALA A 15 6.10 38.43 39.84
N LEU A 16 6.78 37.31 40.07
CA LEU A 16 7.81 36.80 39.16
C LEU A 16 7.12 36.19 37.93
N CYS A 17 6.98 37.00 36.89
CA CYS A 17 6.71 36.52 35.52
C CYS A 17 7.93 35.73 35.03
N GLY A 18 8.01 34.46 35.39
CA GLY A 18 8.92 33.51 34.77
C GLY A 18 8.46 33.24 33.33
N ALA A 19 9.12 33.86 32.36
CA ALA A 19 8.92 33.58 30.94
C ALA A 19 9.40 32.15 30.64
N SER A 20 8.48 31.18 30.73
CA SER A 20 8.65 29.85 30.18
C SER A 20 8.72 29.95 28.66
N GLY A 21 9.94 30.14 28.14
CA GLY A 21 10.24 30.06 26.72
C GLY A 21 10.02 28.65 26.21
N CYS A 22 8.79 28.31 25.83
CA CYS A 22 8.50 27.17 24.98
C CYS A 22 9.14 27.41 23.62
N ARG A 23 10.38 26.96 23.46
CA ARG A 23 11.02 26.80 22.14
C ARG A 23 10.27 25.67 21.43
N LYS A 24 9.13 26.01 20.80
CA LYS A 24 8.43 25.11 19.88
C LYS A 24 9.35 24.95 18.68
N HIS A 25 10.17 23.90 18.70
CA HIS A 25 10.65 23.32 17.45
C HIS A 25 9.39 22.89 16.70
N ALA A 26 8.88 23.76 15.84
CA ALA A 26 7.91 23.40 14.84
C ALA A 26 8.62 22.39 13.92
N ARG A 27 8.51 21.10 14.26
CA ARG A 27 8.72 20.04 13.30
C ARG A 27 7.75 20.36 12.16
N THR A 28 8.27 20.63 10.98
CA THR A 28 7.50 20.59 9.75
C THR A 28 6.79 19.23 9.74
N ALA A 29 5.45 19.26 9.80
CA ALA A 29 4.67 18.03 9.74
C ALA A 29 5.03 17.31 8.44
N LYS A 30 5.48 16.06 8.54
CA LYS A 30 5.69 15.21 7.36
C LYS A 30 4.33 15.09 6.67
N VAL A 31 4.24 15.54 5.42
CA VAL A 31 3.01 15.47 4.63
C VAL A 31 2.57 14.01 4.56
N ASP A 32 1.30 13.75 4.88
CA ASP A 32 0.71 12.41 4.79
C ASP A 32 0.77 11.93 3.32
N PRO A 33 1.48 10.84 3.01
CA PRO A 33 1.58 10.30 1.65
C PRO A 33 0.23 10.03 0.98
N LEU A 34 -0.82 9.74 1.76
CA LEU A 34 -2.16 9.51 1.22
C LEU A 34 -2.77 10.76 0.60
N LEU A 35 -2.41 11.96 1.07
CA LEU A 35 -2.93 13.22 0.53
C LEU A 35 -2.42 13.52 -0.88
N ALA A 36 -1.30 12.91 -1.29
CA ALA A 36 -0.74 13.05 -2.63
C ALA A 36 -0.97 11.81 -3.52
N ALA A 37 -1.59 10.76 -2.98
CA ALA A 37 -1.86 9.54 -3.71
C ALA A 37 -3.00 9.73 -4.72
N TYR A 38 -2.93 9.01 -5.85
CA TYR A 38 -4.01 9.02 -6.83
C TYR A 38 -5.18 8.12 -6.39
N ASP A 39 -4.85 7.03 -5.71
CA ASP A 39 -5.79 6.11 -5.06
C ASP A 39 -5.08 5.49 -3.84
N SER A 40 -5.76 4.63 -3.09
CA SER A 40 -5.14 3.81 -2.05
C SER A 40 -5.73 2.41 -2.01
N GLU A 41 -4.97 1.46 -1.47
CA GLU A 41 -5.39 0.09 -1.23
C GLU A 41 -5.18 -0.26 0.25
N ALA A 42 -6.12 -0.98 0.85
CA ALA A 42 -5.91 -1.48 2.21
C ALA A 42 -4.87 -2.60 2.19
N ASP A 43 -3.97 -2.66 3.16
CA ASP A 43 -3.11 -3.82 3.32
C ASP A 43 -3.98 -5.02 3.75
N TRP A 44 -3.93 -6.11 2.97
CA TRP A 44 -4.77 -7.28 3.23
C TRP A 44 -4.36 -8.04 4.51
N ASN A 45 -3.14 -7.79 5.01
CA ASN A 45 -2.60 -8.40 6.21
C ASN A 45 -2.63 -7.45 7.43
N ASP A 46 -2.95 -6.17 7.23
CA ASP A 46 -3.10 -5.16 8.29
C ASP A 46 -4.15 -4.12 7.92
N SER A 47 -5.37 -4.27 8.45
CA SER A 47 -6.50 -3.38 8.15
C SER A 47 -6.31 -1.94 8.63
N THR A 48 -5.29 -1.64 9.42
CA THR A 48 -4.96 -0.27 9.87
C THR A 48 -4.03 0.45 8.91
N LYS A 49 -3.45 -0.27 7.93
CA LYS A 49 -2.47 0.25 6.99
C LYS A 49 -3.10 0.45 5.61
N MET A 50 -2.88 1.65 5.07
CA MET A 50 -3.26 2.01 3.70
C MET A 50 -2.02 2.20 2.85
N ILE A 51 -2.05 1.65 1.64
CA ILE A 51 -0.98 1.70 0.64
C ILE A 51 -1.34 2.83 -0.34
N PRO A 52 -0.59 3.94 -0.38
CA PRO A 52 -0.80 4.99 -1.38
C PRO A 52 -0.43 4.47 -2.76
N LEU A 53 -1.31 4.67 -3.74
CA LEU A 53 -1.11 4.27 -5.12
C LEU A 53 -0.88 5.48 -6.03
N GLY A 54 0.13 5.38 -6.89
CA GLY A 54 0.27 6.25 -8.06
C GLY A 54 -0.72 5.87 -9.17
N TYR A 55 -0.80 6.69 -10.22
CA TYR A 55 -1.75 6.50 -11.31
C TYR A 55 -1.70 5.10 -11.94
N GLN A 56 -0.51 4.60 -12.30
CA GLN A 56 -0.37 3.29 -12.94
C GLN A 56 -0.82 2.15 -12.02
N GLN A 57 -0.47 2.21 -10.72
CA GLN A 57 -0.89 1.21 -9.74
C GLN A 57 -2.42 1.24 -9.54
N ALA A 58 -3.02 2.44 -9.55
CA ALA A 58 -4.47 2.59 -9.48
C ALA A 58 -5.18 2.04 -10.73
N GLN A 59 -4.61 2.18 -11.93
CA GLN A 59 -5.14 1.51 -13.12
C GLN A 59 -5.03 -0.02 -12.99
N GLY A 60 -3.90 -0.51 -12.47
CA GLY A 60 -3.71 -1.93 -12.16
C GLY A 60 -4.74 -2.47 -11.17
N LYS A 61 -5.03 -1.70 -10.11
CA LYS A 61 -6.08 -2.00 -9.15
C LYS A 61 -7.43 -2.18 -9.84
N ARG A 62 -7.84 -1.25 -10.71
CA ARG A 62 -9.12 -1.38 -11.46
C ARG A 62 -9.19 -2.67 -12.27
N VAL A 63 -8.13 -2.98 -13.01
CA VAL A 63 -8.06 -4.20 -13.83
C VAL A 63 -8.07 -5.46 -12.96
N PHE A 64 -7.32 -5.46 -11.86
CA PHE A 64 -7.29 -6.57 -10.90
C PHE A 64 -8.67 -6.87 -10.34
N TYR A 65 -9.39 -5.85 -9.86
CA TYR A 65 -10.74 -6.02 -9.31
C TYR A 65 -11.77 -6.46 -10.35
N GLN A 66 -11.53 -6.17 -11.63
CA GLN A 66 -12.42 -6.59 -12.70
C GLN A 66 -12.19 -8.05 -13.12
N TYR A 67 -10.93 -8.49 -13.21
CA TYR A 67 -10.58 -9.74 -13.89
C TYR A 67 -9.91 -10.79 -13.01
N CYS A 68 -9.19 -10.38 -11.96
CA CYS A 68 -8.27 -11.24 -11.24
C CYS A 68 -8.74 -11.58 -9.82
N VAL A 69 -9.46 -10.66 -9.17
CA VAL A 69 -9.80 -10.70 -7.74
C VAL A 69 -10.55 -11.95 -7.32
N TRP A 70 -11.40 -12.51 -8.19
CA TRP A 70 -12.19 -13.71 -7.91
C TRP A 70 -11.35 -14.96 -7.67
N CYS A 71 -10.09 -14.96 -8.11
CA CYS A 71 -9.18 -16.09 -7.99
C CYS A 71 -7.93 -15.75 -7.17
N HIS A 72 -7.46 -14.50 -7.23
CA HIS A 72 -6.18 -14.07 -6.65
C HIS A 72 -6.31 -13.18 -5.40
N ALA A 73 -7.50 -13.14 -4.78
CA ALA A 73 -7.71 -12.59 -3.44
C ALA A 73 -8.46 -13.60 -2.57
N ASP A 74 -8.44 -13.42 -1.24
CA ASP A 74 -9.26 -14.22 -0.32
C ASP A 74 -10.71 -13.71 -0.23
N SER A 75 -10.94 -12.45 -0.59
CA SER A 75 -12.28 -11.87 -0.69
C SER A 75 -12.38 -10.87 -1.84
N THR A 76 -13.60 -10.54 -2.24
CA THR A 76 -13.90 -9.53 -3.24
C THR A 76 -14.88 -8.50 -2.67
N PRO A 77 -15.00 -7.31 -3.27
CA PRO A 77 -16.04 -6.35 -2.88
C PRO A 77 -17.46 -6.89 -3.06
N ALA A 78 -17.65 -7.93 -3.87
CA ALA A 78 -18.94 -8.55 -4.16
C ALA A 78 -19.23 -9.80 -3.29
N GLY A 79 -18.30 -10.24 -2.44
CA GLY A 79 -18.47 -11.43 -1.61
C GLY A 79 -17.22 -12.32 -1.53
N PRO A 80 -17.36 -13.58 -1.05
CA PRO A 80 -16.23 -14.50 -0.93
C PRO A 80 -15.59 -14.77 -2.29
N SER A 81 -14.27 -14.94 -2.28
CA SER A 81 -13.51 -15.33 -3.46
C SER A 81 -13.78 -16.80 -3.84
N ASN A 82 -13.53 -17.15 -5.10
CA ASN A 82 -13.56 -18.54 -5.58
C ASN A 82 -12.21 -19.25 -5.41
N ARG A 83 -11.19 -18.57 -4.89
CA ARG A 83 -9.80 -19.05 -4.77
C ARG A 83 -9.67 -20.45 -4.16
N SER A 84 -10.39 -20.74 -3.09
CA SER A 84 -10.31 -22.02 -2.36
C SER A 84 -10.88 -23.22 -3.15
N ASN A 85 -11.65 -22.98 -4.21
CA ASN A 85 -12.22 -24.01 -5.08
C ASN A 85 -11.32 -24.35 -6.29
N LEU A 86 -10.17 -23.69 -6.43
CA LEU A 86 -9.25 -23.89 -7.56
C LEU A 86 -8.15 -24.90 -7.21
N THR A 87 -7.73 -25.69 -8.21
CA THR A 87 -6.65 -26.68 -8.07
C THR A 87 -5.61 -26.54 -9.18
N PRO A 88 -4.34 -26.24 -8.88
CA PRO A 88 -3.84 -25.80 -7.58
C PRO A 88 -4.48 -24.47 -7.15
N VAL A 89 -4.50 -24.22 -5.84
CA VAL A 89 -4.90 -22.92 -5.29
C VAL A 89 -3.89 -21.88 -5.77
N PRO A 90 -4.33 -20.80 -6.45
CA PRO A 90 -3.41 -19.78 -6.95
C PRO A 90 -2.81 -18.96 -5.81
N ALA A 91 -1.63 -18.37 -6.01
CA ALA A 91 -1.08 -17.40 -5.07
C ALA A 91 -2.01 -16.18 -4.95
N LEU A 92 -2.06 -15.57 -3.76
CA LEU A 92 -2.66 -14.25 -3.61
C LEU A 92 -1.84 -13.22 -4.38
N LEU A 93 -2.48 -12.17 -4.87
CA LEU A 93 -1.78 -11.12 -5.62
C LEU A 93 -0.82 -10.31 -4.72
N ASP A 94 -1.06 -10.25 -3.41
CA ASP A 94 -0.19 -9.62 -2.44
C ASP A 94 0.86 -10.58 -1.84
N ASP A 95 0.91 -11.84 -2.26
CA ASP A 95 1.91 -12.80 -1.77
C ASP A 95 3.30 -12.46 -2.31
N GLY A 96 3.97 -11.56 -1.62
CA GLY A 96 5.33 -11.12 -1.93
C GLY A 96 6.36 -12.23 -1.68
N ALA A 97 6.07 -13.23 -0.83
CA ALA A 97 7.00 -14.33 -0.60
C ALA A 97 7.14 -15.21 -1.84
N THR A 98 6.05 -15.36 -2.59
CA THR A 98 6.03 -16.07 -3.88
C THR A 98 6.37 -15.13 -5.03
N LEU A 99 5.64 -14.02 -5.17
CA LEU A 99 5.63 -13.23 -6.41
C LEU A 99 6.83 -12.28 -6.54
N ASN A 100 7.52 -11.91 -5.45
CA ASN A 100 8.68 -11.02 -5.57
C ASN A 100 9.88 -11.67 -6.28
N ALA A 101 9.98 -13.00 -6.27
CA ALA A 101 11.02 -13.73 -6.98
C ALA A 101 10.79 -13.78 -8.49
N GLU A 102 9.55 -13.59 -8.94
CA GLU A 102 9.19 -13.64 -10.35
C GLU A 102 9.57 -12.33 -11.06
N SER A 103 10.04 -12.43 -12.30
CA SER A 103 10.33 -11.25 -13.12
C SER A 103 9.03 -10.61 -13.64
N ASP A 104 9.08 -9.31 -13.96
CA ASP A 104 7.95 -8.63 -14.61
C ASP A 104 7.64 -9.25 -15.98
N GLU A 105 8.64 -9.79 -16.68
CA GLU A 105 8.45 -10.54 -17.92
C GLU A 105 7.65 -11.82 -17.69
N TYR A 106 7.99 -12.60 -16.66
CA TYR A 106 7.25 -13.81 -16.31
C TYR A 106 5.81 -13.48 -15.92
N LEU A 107 5.60 -12.46 -15.08
CA LEU A 107 4.26 -12.00 -14.69
C LEU A 107 3.46 -11.50 -15.91
N GLY A 108 4.11 -10.77 -16.82
CA GLY A 108 3.48 -10.34 -18.07
C GLY A 108 3.07 -11.52 -18.95
N ASN A 109 3.96 -12.52 -19.10
CA ASN A 109 3.70 -13.71 -19.91
C ASN A 109 2.56 -14.55 -19.33
N ILE A 110 2.54 -14.79 -18.02
CA ILE A 110 1.47 -15.61 -17.41
C ILE A 110 0.10 -14.93 -17.47
N ILE A 111 0.03 -13.59 -17.34
CA ILE A 111 -1.22 -12.85 -17.55
C ILE A 111 -1.64 -12.91 -19.02
N THR A 112 -0.69 -12.72 -19.95
CA THR A 112 -0.98 -12.70 -21.39
C THR A 112 -1.43 -14.06 -21.92
N LEU A 113 -0.69 -15.12 -21.57
CA LEU A 113 -0.81 -16.46 -22.16
C LEU A 113 -1.60 -17.44 -21.28
N GLY A 114 -1.93 -17.06 -20.04
CA GLY A 114 -2.62 -17.90 -19.08
C GLY A 114 -1.70 -18.93 -18.43
N GLY A 115 -2.21 -19.63 -17.42
CA GLY A 115 -1.41 -20.53 -16.60
C GLY A 115 -0.88 -21.74 -17.38
N SER A 116 -1.68 -22.34 -18.26
CA SER A 116 -1.28 -23.51 -19.05
C SER A 116 -0.01 -23.30 -19.87
N ALA A 117 0.16 -22.11 -20.45
CA ALA A 117 1.30 -21.81 -21.31
C ALA A 117 2.64 -21.80 -20.55
N LEU A 118 2.61 -21.63 -19.23
CA LEU A 118 3.78 -21.64 -18.35
C LEU A 118 3.79 -22.84 -17.39
N GLY A 119 3.05 -23.91 -17.72
CA GLY A 119 3.00 -25.12 -16.89
C GLY A 119 2.32 -24.93 -15.53
N LYS A 120 1.44 -23.92 -15.41
CA LYS A 120 0.60 -23.66 -14.23
C LYS A 120 -0.85 -24.09 -14.51
N SER A 121 -1.77 -23.73 -13.62
CA SER A 121 -3.17 -24.13 -13.69
C SER A 121 -3.85 -23.73 -15.01
N ALA A 122 -4.57 -24.66 -15.63
CA ALA A 122 -5.41 -24.37 -16.79
C ALA A 122 -6.64 -23.50 -16.47
N MET A 123 -6.96 -23.33 -15.19
CA MET A 123 -8.04 -22.44 -14.74
C MET A 123 -7.64 -20.96 -14.76
N MET A 124 -6.36 -20.62 -14.93
CA MET A 124 -5.93 -19.24 -15.15
C MET A 124 -6.03 -18.91 -16.65
N PRO A 125 -7.04 -18.14 -17.09
CA PRO A 125 -7.28 -17.89 -18.51
C PRO A 125 -6.22 -16.94 -19.11
N PRO A 126 -5.97 -17.01 -20.42
CA PRO A 126 -5.16 -16.02 -21.12
C PRO A 126 -5.90 -14.68 -21.26
N TYR A 127 -5.25 -13.59 -20.87
CA TYR A 127 -5.82 -12.24 -20.99
C TYR A 127 -5.25 -11.40 -22.14
N GLY A 128 -4.31 -11.93 -22.94
CA GLY A 128 -3.64 -11.17 -24.02
C GLY A 128 -4.54 -10.68 -25.16
N ARG A 129 -5.80 -11.15 -25.23
CA ARG A 129 -6.82 -10.64 -26.19
C ARG A 129 -7.85 -9.74 -25.54
N THR A 130 -7.82 -9.61 -24.22
CA THR A 130 -8.78 -8.85 -23.41
C THR A 130 -8.14 -7.58 -22.86
N LEU A 131 -6.87 -7.67 -22.45
CA LEU A 131 -6.11 -6.59 -21.84
C LEU A 131 -5.04 -6.08 -22.81
N SER A 132 -4.89 -4.77 -22.86
CA SER A 132 -3.76 -4.11 -23.52
C SER A 132 -2.43 -4.41 -22.80
N PRO A 133 -1.28 -4.31 -23.49
CA PRO A 133 0.02 -4.40 -22.84
C PRO A 133 0.19 -3.42 -21.67
N GLU A 134 -0.37 -2.21 -21.78
CA GLU A 134 -0.37 -1.19 -20.74
C GLU A 134 -1.16 -1.60 -19.49
N GLU A 135 -2.34 -2.21 -19.67
CA GLU A 135 -3.14 -2.74 -18.58
C GLU A 135 -2.42 -3.89 -17.86
N ILE A 136 -1.79 -4.80 -18.61
CA ILE A 136 -1.00 -5.89 -18.03
C ILE A 136 0.17 -5.34 -17.19
N ARG A 137 0.93 -4.37 -17.72
CA ARG A 137 1.98 -3.69 -16.96
C ARG A 137 1.43 -2.95 -15.74
N SER A 138 0.22 -2.43 -15.81
CA SER A 138 -0.42 -1.75 -14.68
C SER A 138 -0.81 -2.75 -13.58
N VAL A 139 -1.35 -3.93 -13.94
CA VAL A 139 -1.60 -5.02 -12.98
C VAL A 139 -0.32 -5.42 -12.27
N ILE A 140 0.79 -5.60 -13.00
CA ILE A 140 2.09 -5.91 -12.39
C ILE A 140 2.52 -4.80 -11.42
N ALA A 141 2.41 -3.53 -11.81
CA ALA A 141 2.73 -2.41 -10.92
C ALA A 141 1.89 -2.42 -9.63
N PHE A 142 0.60 -2.78 -9.74
CA PHE A 142 -0.27 -2.96 -8.57
C PHE A 142 0.17 -4.15 -7.71
N THR A 143 0.44 -5.32 -8.30
CA THR A 143 1.00 -6.49 -7.61
C THR A 143 2.24 -6.12 -6.80
N ARG A 144 3.19 -5.38 -7.40
CA ARG A 144 4.41 -4.93 -6.69
C ARG A 144 4.11 -3.95 -5.56
N ALA A 145 3.09 -3.10 -5.71
CA ALA A 145 2.71 -2.10 -4.72
C ALA A 145 2.11 -2.73 -3.45
N ILE A 146 1.33 -3.81 -3.62
CA ILE A 146 0.61 -4.45 -2.52
C ILE A 146 1.36 -5.62 -1.86
N ALA A 147 2.45 -6.09 -2.48
CA ALA A 147 3.21 -7.24 -2.03
C ALA A 147 3.58 -7.19 -0.55
N GLN A 148 3.33 -8.30 0.16
CA GLN A 148 3.81 -8.59 1.51
C GLN A 148 4.62 -9.90 1.50
N PRO A 149 5.93 -9.86 1.85
CA PRO A 149 6.73 -8.69 2.16
C PRO A 149 6.87 -7.71 0.98
N PRO A 150 7.18 -6.42 1.24
CA PRO A 150 7.29 -5.39 0.20
C PRO A 150 8.28 -5.74 -0.90
N TYR A 151 7.87 -5.53 -2.15
CA TYR A 151 8.75 -5.70 -3.30
C TYR A 151 9.93 -4.73 -3.25
N GLN A 152 11.13 -5.25 -3.47
CA GLN A 152 12.36 -4.47 -3.61
C GLN A 152 12.76 -4.51 -5.09
N PRO A 153 12.67 -3.39 -5.84
CA PRO A 153 13.12 -3.35 -7.21
C PRO A 153 14.59 -3.74 -7.28
N PRO A 154 15.00 -4.60 -8.24
CA PRO A 154 16.41 -4.92 -8.41
C PRO A 154 17.17 -3.62 -8.72
N GLY A 155 18.33 -3.44 -8.07
CA GLY A 155 19.16 -2.22 -8.20
C GLY A 155 19.67 -1.91 -9.61
N ARG A 156 19.45 -2.83 -10.56
CA ARG A 156 19.56 -2.62 -12.01
C ARG A 156 18.33 -3.23 -12.67
N PRO A 157 17.75 -2.60 -13.72
CA PRO A 157 16.71 -3.25 -14.51
C PRO A 157 17.22 -4.62 -14.96
N GLY A 158 16.48 -5.68 -14.63
CA GLY A 158 16.83 -7.03 -15.06
C GLY A 158 17.02 -7.05 -16.57
N SER A 159 18.01 -7.80 -17.04
CA SER A 159 18.11 -8.17 -18.46
C SER A 159 16.74 -8.70 -18.92
N GLN A 160 16.22 -8.23 -20.06
CA GLN A 160 15.00 -8.79 -20.68
C GLN A 160 15.21 -10.21 -21.26
N TYR A 161 16.27 -10.87 -20.82
CA TYR A 161 16.63 -12.22 -21.18
C TYR A 161 16.87 -12.97 -19.87
N SER A 162 15.98 -13.89 -19.54
CA SER A 162 16.14 -14.81 -18.42
C SER A 162 17.33 -15.74 -18.66
N ALA A 163 18.26 -15.81 -17.69
CA ALA A 163 19.27 -16.85 -17.66
C ALA A 163 18.56 -18.15 -17.24
N ARG A 164 18.52 -19.10 -18.17
CA ARG A 164 17.91 -20.42 -18.01
C ARG A 164 18.48 -21.21 -16.83
#